data_AF-A0A6M3I8R6-F1
#
_entry.id   AF-A0A6M3I8R6-F1
#
_cell.length_a   1.000
_cell.length_b   1.000
_cell.length_c   1.000
_cell.angle_alpha   90.00
_cell.angle_beta   90.00
_cell.angle_gamma   90.00
#
_symmetry.space_group_name_H-M   'P 1'
#
loop_
_entity.id
_entity.type
_entity.pdbx_description
1 polymer ?
#
loop_
_entity_poly.entity_id
_entity_poly.type
_entity_poly.pdbx_seq_one_letter_code
_entity_poly.pdbx_strand_id
1 'polypeptide(L)'
;VDGSHIRTLLLTFFYRQMPELIERGYIYIGLPPLYKLKQGKSELYLKDDAALNAYLASNAVEGAALIPASDEPPITGEALEKLLMLFTGANEAIARNAHRYDPALMTALIDLPPLDVAKLQAEGDQHPTLDKLQAVLNRGTLGTARYQLRFDPATDSTSATLVAVRKHMGEEFTQVLPMGAFESGELRPLREVALALDGLVREGAQIVRGNKTHPITSFAQAHAWLLEEAKKGRQVQRFKGLGEMNAEQLWETTVNPDTRR
;
A
#
# COMPACT_ATOMS: atom_id res chain seq x y z
N VAL A 1 -22.35 8.35 -7.17
CA VAL A 1 -23.45 8.16 -6.19
C VAL A 1 -24.80 8.04 -6.91
N ASP A 2 -25.06 8.86 -7.94
CA ASP A 2 -26.33 8.78 -8.69
C ASP A 2 -26.49 7.50 -9.52
N GLY A 3 -25.41 7.05 -10.19
CA GLY A 3 -25.42 5.79 -10.94
C GLY A 3 -25.64 4.55 -10.05
N SER A 4 -25.12 4.55 -8.82
CA SER A 4 -25.39 3.48 -7.85
C SER A 4 -26.85 3.51 -7.40
N HIS A 5 -27.47 4.68 -7.32
CA HIS A 5 -28.85 4.84 -6.85
C HIS A 5 -29.85 4.23 -7.84
N ILE A 6 -29.74 4.56 -9.13
CA ILE A 6 -30.62 4.00 -10.17
C ILE A 6 -30.44 2.49 -10.33
N ARG A 7 -29.20 1.99 -10.21
CA ARG A 7 -28.91 0.55 -10.22
C ARG A 7 -29.65 -0.17 -9.10
N THR A 8 -29.61 0.36 -7.88
CA THR A 8 -30.31 -0.24 -6.73
C THR A 8 -31.83 -0.22 -6.92
N LEU A 9 -32.39 0.86 -7.49
CA LEU A 9 -33.82 0.93 -7.79
C LEU A 9 -34.25 -0.13 -8.81
N LEU A 10 -33.49 -0.29 -9.90
CA LEU A 10 -33.76 -1.32 -10.91
C LEU A 10 -33.62 -2.73 -10.34
N LEU A 11 -32.57 -3.01 -9.56
CA LEU A 11 -32.40 -4.30 -8.92
C LEU A 11 -33.54 -4.60 -7.94
N THR A 12 -33.99 -3.60 -7.17
CA THR A 12 -35.15 -3.74 -6.27
C THR A 12 -36.44 -4.01 -7.05
N PHE A 13 -36.62 -3.33 -8.18
CA PHE A 13 -37.75 -3.56 -9.08
C PHE A 13 -37.76 -4.98 -9.62
N PHE A 14 -36.65 -5.47 -10.20
CA PHE A 14 -36.54 -6.84 -10.69
C PHE A 14 -36.75 -7.86 -9.58
N TYR A 15 -36.17 -7.63 -8.40
CA TYR A 15 -36.33 -8.51 -7.24
C TYR A 15 -37.80 -8.61 -6.78
N ARG A 16 -38.54 -7.50 -6.78
CA ARG A 16 -39.94 -7.49 -6.31
C ARG A 16 -40.96 -7.90 -7.36
N GLN A 17 -40.74 -7.55 -8.62
CA GLN A 17 -41.74 -7.70 -9.68
C GLN A 17 -41.46 -8.88 -10.61
N MET A 18 -40.18 -9.25 -10.79
CA MET A 18 -39.75 -10.31 -11.72
C MET A 18 -38.59 -11.14 -11.14
N PRO A 19 -38.77 -11.76 -9.95
CA PRO A 19 -37.70 -12.50 -9.27
C PRO A 19 -37.14 -13.65 -10.11
N GLU A 20 -37.99 -14.27 -10.94
CA GLU A 20 -37.62 -15.37 -11.85
C GLU A 20 -36.48 -15.00 -12.81
N LEU A 21 -36.37 -13.73 -13.23
CA LEU A 21 -35.27 -13.27 -14.08
C LEU A 21 -33.92 -13.26 -13.35
N ILE A 22 -33.95 -12.98 -12.04
CA ILE A 22 -32.77 -13.05 -11.18
C ILE A 22 -32.43 -14.51 -10.89
N GLU A 23 -33.42 -15.31 -10.48
CA GLU A 23 -33.25 -16.73 -10.13
C GLU A 23 -32.71 -17.56 -11.29
N ARG A 24 -33.15 -17.27 -12.52
CA ARG A 24 -32.67 -17.96 -13.73
C ARG A 24 -31.39 -17.36 -14.32
N GLY A 25 -30.81 -16.34 -13.69
CA GLY A 25 -29.54 -15.75 -14.10
C GLY A 25 -29.59 -14.97 -15.42
N TYR A 26 -30.69 -14.26 -15.69
CA TYR A 26 -30.83 -13.42 -16.89
C TYR A 26 -30.41 -11.96 -16.69
N ILE A 27 -30.24 -11.52 -15.44
CA ILE A 27 -29.84 -10.14 -15.12
C ILE A 27 -28.31 -10.08 -14.95
N TYR A 28 -27.66 -9.27 -15.80
CA TYR A 28 -26.23 -9.01 -15.76
C TYR A 28 -25.96 -7.51 -15.59
N ILE A 29 -24.82 -7.17 -14.99
CA ILE A 29 -24.38 -5.79 -14.77
C ILE A 29 -23.09 -5.58 -15.55
N GLY A 30 -23.11 -4.61 -16.49
CA GLY A 30 -21.89 -4.23 -17.21
C GLY A 30 -20.85 -3.61 -16.27
N LEU A 31 -19.58 -3.96 -16.49
CA LEU A 31 -18.44 -3.46 -15.73
C LEU A 31 -17.56 -2.57 -16.61
N PRO A 32 -17.97 -1.32 -16.88
CA PRO A 32 -17.17 -0.39 -17.68
C PRO A 32 -15.82 -0.09 -16.99
N PRO A 33 -14.79 0.28 -17.76
CA PRO A 33 -13.49 0.63 -17.20
C PRO A 33 -13.57 1.93 -16.38
N LEU A 34 -12.78 2.01 -15.31
CA LEU A 34 -12.64 3.21 -14.48
C LEU A 34 -11.57 4.16 -15.01
N TYR A 35 -10.53 3.63 -15.67
CA TYR A 35 -9.39 4.39 -16.16
C TYR A 35 -9.09 4.08 -17.62
N LYS A 36 -8.62 5.10 -18.33
CA LYS A 36 -7.95 5.01 -19.63
C LYS A 36 -6.54 5.56 -19.49
N LEU A 37 -5.55 4.76 -19.87
CA LEU A 37 -4.15 5.18 -19.95
C LEU A 37 -3.78 5.33 -21.42
N LYS A 38 -3.16 6.46 -21.75
CA LYS A 38 -2.63 6.71 -23.09
C LYS A 38 -1.13 6.96 -23.02
N GLN A 39 -0.36 6.20 -23.79
CA GLN A 39 1.07 6.36 -23.96
C GLN A 39 1.39 6.36 -25.45
N GLY A 40 1.70 7.53 -26.01
CA GLY A 40 1.87 7.68 -27.46
C GLY A 40 0.63 7.23 -28.23
N LYS A 41 0.77 6.15 -29.03
CA LYS A 41 -0.32 5.56 -29.83
C LYS A 41 -1.06 4.43 -29.11
N SER A 42 -0.52 3.88 -28.03
CA SER A 42 -1.17 2.80 -27.28
C SER A 42 -2.16 3.36 -26.26
N GLU A 43 -3.33 2.73 -26.17
CA GLU A 43 -4.37 3.01 -25.19
C GLU A 43 -4.69 1.73 -24.41
N LEU A 44 -4.87 1.85 -23.10
CA LEU A 44 -5.17 0.74 -22.21
C LEU A 44 -6.32 1.12 -21.26
N TYR A 45 -7.28 0.21 -21.10
CA TYR A 45 -8.44 0.40 -20.23
C TYR A 45 -8.30 -0.46 -18.96
N LEU A 46 -8.43 0.17 -17.79
CA LEU A 46 -8.32 -0.49 -16.49
C LEU A 46 -9.62 -0.32 -15.69
N LYS A 47 -10.06 -1.40 -15.05
CA LYS A 47 -11.39 -1.49 -14.42
C LYS A 47 -11.51 -0.82 -13.05
N ASP A 48 -10.41 -0.76 -12.29
CA ASP A 48 -10.41 -0.31 -10.90
C ASP A 48 -9.04 0.27 -10.51
N ASP A 49 -8.98 0.85 -9.30
CA ASP A 49 -7.76 1.42 -8.72
C ASP A 49 -6.66 0.34 -8.52
N ALA A 50 -7.06 -0.87 -8.15
CA ALA A 50 -6.13 -1.99 -7.98
C ALA A 50 -5.41 -2.34 -9.29
N ALA A 51 -6.13 -2.44 -10.40
CA ALA A 51 -5.56 -2.69 -11.72
C ALA A 51 -4.65 -1.55 -12.18
N LEU A 52 -5.01 -0.29 -11.89
CA LEU A 52 -4.15 0.86 -12.14
C LEU A 52 -2.83 0.77 -11.36
N ASN A 53 -2.91 0.50 -10.06
CA ASN A 53 -1.73 0.40 -9.20
C ASN A 53 -0.83 -0.76 -9.61
N ALA A 54 -1.40 -1.94 -9.90
CA ALA A 54 -0.64 -3.10 -10.38
C ALA A 54 0.05 -2.80 -11.72
N TYR A 55 -0.65 -2.14 -12.65
CA TYR A 55 -0.06 -1.73 -13.93
C TYR A 55 1.09 -0.74 -13.73
N LEU A 56 0.90 0.28 -12.89
CA LEU A 56 1.95 1.26 -12.60
C LEU A 56 3.15 0.62 -11.91
N ALA A 57 2.94 -0.32 -10.99
CA ALA A 57 4.01 -1.05 -10.30
C ALA A 57 4.82 -1.94 -11.25
N SER A 58 4.15 -2.73 -12.11
CA SER A 58 4.84 -3.56 -13.11
C SER A 58 5.68 -2.70 -14.06
N ASN A 59 5.12 -1.58 -14.53
CA ASN A 59 5.86 -0.64 -15.35
C ASN A 59 6.94 0.13 -14.59
N ALA A 60 6.86 0.24 -13.27
CA ALA A 60 7.84 0.97 -12.47
C ALA A 60 9.19 0.25 -12.41
N VAL A 61 9.20 -1.08 -12.53
CA VAL A 61 10.40 -1.93 -12.51
C VAL A 61 11.15 -1.91 -13.85
N GLU A 62 10.45 -1.69 -14.96
CA GLU A 62 11.05 -1.75 -16.29
C GLU A 62 12.14 -0.68 -16.46
N GLY A 63 13.37 -1.14 -16.68
CA GLY A 63 14.56 -0.29 -16.79
C GLY A 63 14.95 0.40 -15.48
N ALA A 64 14.43 -0.07 -14.34
CA ALA A 64 14.75 0.46 -13.02
C ALA A 64 15.80 -0.38 -12.28
N ALA A 65 16.59 0.29 -11.45
CA ALA A 65 17.62 -0.31 -10.61
C ALA A 65 17.70 0.42 -9.27
N LEU A 66 17.72 -0.34 -8.17
CA LEU A 66 18.04 0.18 -6.85
C LEU A 66 19.52 -0.08 -6.55
N ILE A 67 20.28 0.97 -6.30
CA ILE A 67 21.67 0.91 -5.84
C ILE A 67 21.64 1.10 -4.31
N PRO A 68 21.91 0.05 -3.51
CA PRO A 68 21.71 0.09 -2.05
C PRO A 68 22.68 1.04 -1.31
N ALA A 69 23.90 1.20 -1.83
CA ALA A 69 24.93 2.12 -1.35
C ALA A 69 25.90 2.45 -2.48
N SER A 70 26.79 3.43 -2.28
CA SER A 70 27.89 3.70 -3.22
C SER A 70 28.68 2.42 -3.52
N ASP A 71 28.97 2.18 -4.80
CA ASP A 71 29.76 1.05 -5.31
C ASP A 71 29.18 -0.36 -5.06
N GLU A 72 27.91 -0.46 -4.69
CA GLU A 72 27.22 -1.75 -4.56
C GLU A 72 26.50 -2.19 -5.84
N PRO A 73 26.37 -3.51 -6.07
CA PRO A 73 25.68 -4.01 -7.25
C PRO A 73 24.20 -3.60 -7.24
N PRO A 74 23.65 -3.19 -8.41
CA PRO A 74 22.26 -2.79 -8.50
C PRO A 74 21.31 -3.98 -8.36
N ILE A 75 20.22 -3.77 -7.61
CA ILE A 75 19.08 -4.67 -7.55
C ILE A 75 18.13 -4.31 -8.69
N THR A 76 17.84 -5.28 -9.55
CA THR A 76 17.08 -5.09 -10.80
C THR A 76 16.09 -6.24 -11.01
N GLY A 77 15.21 -6.09 -12.01
CA GLY A 77 14.30 -7.15 -12.46
C GLY A 77 13.42 -7.71 -11.34
N GLU A 78 13.31 -9.04 -11.29
CA GLU A 78 12.45 -9.77 -10.34
C GLU A 78 12.77 -9.44 -8.86
N ALA A 79 14.04 -9.22 -8.52
CA ALA A 79 14.42 -8.88 -7.16
C ALA A 79 13.88 -7.51 -6.73
N LEU A 80 13.98 -6.51 -7.61
CA LEU A 80 13.41 -5.18 -7.36
C LEU A 80 11.87 -5.24 -7.34
N GLU A 81 11.27 -6.00 -8.26
CA GLU A 81 9.83 -6.20 -8.32
C GLU A 81 9.29 -6.78 -7.00
N LYS A 82 9.95 -7.81 -6.47
CA LYS A 82 9.59 -8.42 -5.18
C LYS A 82 9.64 -7.41 -4.03
N LEU A 83 10.66 -6.54 -3.97
CA LEU A 83 10.76 -5.49 -2.95
C LEU A 83 9.61 -4.47 -3.06
N LEU A 84 9.26 -4.04 -4.27
CA LEU A 84 8.15 -3.12 -4.49
C LEU A 84 6.80 -3.76 -4.13
N MET A 85 6.61 -5.05 -4.43
CA MET A 85 5.41 -5.79 -4.03
C MET A 85 5.28 -5.92 -2.51
N LEU A 86 6.37 -6.26 -1.82
CA LEU A 86 6.40 -6.32 -0.34
C LEU A 86 6.04 -4.95 0.27
N PHE A 87 6.64 -3.88 -0.25
CA PHE A 87 6.36 -2.52 0.22
C PHE A 87 4.92 -2.06 -0.07
N THR A 88 4.38 -2.40 -1.24
CA THR A 88 2.97 -2.14 -1.58
C THR A 88 2.04 -2.89 -0.64
N GLY A 89 2.28 -4.19 -0.43
CA GLY A 89 1.50 -5.02 0.49
C GLY A 89 1.51 -4.51 1.94
N ALA A 90 2.66 -3.99 2.40
CA ALA A 90 2.77 -3.33 3.70
C ALA A 90 1.93 -2.05 3.77
N ASN A 91 1.99 -1.17 2.77
CA ASN A 91 1.17 0.04 2.71
C ASN A 91 -0.33 -0.27 2.69
N GLU A 92 -0.75 -1.30 1.96
CA GLU A 92 -2.15 -1.74 2.00
C GLU A 92 -2.56 -2.28 3.37
N ALA A 93 -1.68 -3.03 4.05
CA ALA A 93 -1.94 -3.51 5.41
C ALA A 93 -2.08 -2.33 6.40
N ILE A 94 -1.26 -1.29 6.25
CA ILE A 94 -1.38 -0.03 7.00
C ILE A 94 -2.75 0.61 6.73
N ALA A 95 -3.12 0.79 5.47
CA ALA A 95 -4.38 1.43 5.10
C ALA A 95 -5.61 0.65 5.62
N ARG A 96 -5.60 -0.68 5.49
CA ARG A 96 -6.69 -1.55 5.97
C ARG A 96 -6.84 -1.48 7.49
N ASN A 97 -5.74 -1.39 8.22
CA ASN A 97 -5.74 -1.42 9.69
C ASN A 97 -5.66 -0.03 10.34
N ALA A 98 -5.71 1.05 9.56
CA ALA A 98 -5.60 2.44 10.05
C ALA A 98 -6.71 2.85 11.04
N HIS A 99 -7.84 2.15 11.04
CA HIS A 99 -8.93 2.35 11.99
C HIS A 99 -8.63 1.78 13.39
N ARG A 100 -7.69 0.81 13.48
CA ARG A 100 -7.35 0.08 14.70
C ARG A 100 -5.98 0.46 15.24
N TYR A 101 -5.01 0.67 14.36
CA TYR A 101 -3.62 1.00 14.71
C TYR A 101 -3.23 2.34 14.12
N ASP A 102 -2.29 3.03 14.76
CA ASP A 102 -1.81 4.34 14.33
C ASP A 102 -0.99 4.18 13.03
N PRO A 103 -1.39 4.82 11.92
CA PRO A 103 -0.65 4.75 10.67
C PRO A 103 0.79 5.25 10.77
N ALA A 104 1.06 6.26 11.61
CA ALA A 104 2.41 6.80 11.78
C ALA A 104 3.33 5.79 12.50
N LEU A 105 2.82 5.11 13.53
CA LEU A 105 3.52 4.01 14.20
C LEU A 105 3.80 2.87 13.21
N MET A 106 2.78 2.43 12.49
CA MET A 106 2.93 1.34 11.51
C MET A 106 3.91 1.67 10.39
N THR A 107 3.92 2.91 9.91
CA THR A 107 4.87 3.36 8.89
C THR A 107 6.30 3.36 9.43
N ALA A 108 6.52 3.88 10.64
CA ALA A 108 7.85 3.91 11.26
C ALA A 108 8.41 2.50 11.53
N LEU A 109 7.54 1.50 11.72
CA LEU A 109 7.94 0.09 11.87
C LEU A 109 8.52 -0.53 10.59
N ILE A 110 8.25 0.04 9.41
CA ILE A 110 8.84 -0.42 8.13
C ILE A 110 10.29 0.03 7.98
N ASP A 111 10.61 1.25 8.45
CA ASP A 111 11.91 1.89 8.25
C ASP A 111 12.96 1.47 9.32
N LEU A 112 12.62 0.53 10.20
CA LEU A 112 13.46 0.10 11.31
C LEU A 112 13.69 -1.41 11.29
N PRO A 113 14.72 -1.88 12.01
CA PRO A 113 14.94 -3.31 12.17
C PRO A 113 13.66 -3.99 12.66
N PRO A 114 13.30 -5.14 12.07
CA PRO A 114 12.05 -5.83 12.39
C PRO A 114 11.99 -6.13 13.88
N LEU A 115 10.82 -5.89 14.47
CA LEU A 115 10.59 -6.24 15.86
C LEU A 115 10.61 -7.76 16.01
N ASP A 116 11.44 -8.22 16.92
CA ASP A 116 11.63 -9.63 17.24
C ASP A 116 11.51 -9.81 18.75
N VAL A 117 10.66 -10.76 19.16
CA VAL A 117 10.36 -10.98 20.58
C VAL A 117 11.60 -11.40 21.35
N ALA A 118 12.42 -12.29 20.79
CA ALA A 118 13.64 -12.77 21.45
C ALA A 118 14.65 -11.64 21.62
N LYS A 119 14.81 -10.78 20.60
CA LYS A 119 15.65 -9.59 20.68
C LYS A 119 15.16 -8.60 21.74
N LEU A 120 13.86 -8.28 21.75
CA LEU A 120 13.29 -7.34 22.72
C LEU A 120 13.39 -7.87 24.16
N GLN A 121 13.24 -9.19 24.36
CA GLN A 121 13.46 -9.82 25.66
C GLN A 121 14.94 -9.75 26.09
N ALA A 122 15.88 -9.97 25.16
CA ALA A 122 17.31 -9.91 25.45
C ALA A 122 17.80 -8.49 25.79
N GLU A 123 17.08 -7.45 25.33
CA GLU A 123 17.37 -6.05 25.65
C GLU A 123 17.08 -5.67 27.11
N GLY A 124 16.34 -6.50 27.86
CA GLY A 124 15.97 -6.23 29.25
C GLY A 124 15.22 -4.90 29.38
N ASP A 125 15.54 -4.10 30.40
CA ASP A 125 14.79 -2.87 30.71
C ASP A 125 15.11 -1.67 29.81
N GLN A 126 16.22 -1.69 29.04
CA GLN A 126 16.73 -0.50 28.34
C GLN A 126 16.33 -0.40 26.87
N HIS A 127 15.57 -1.36 26.34
CA HIS A 127 14.98 -1.42 24.97
C HIS A 127 15.52 -0.42 23.91
N PRO A 128 16.81 -0.49 23.52
CA PRO A 128 17.40 0.44 22.55
C PRO A 128 16.73 0.37 21.17
N THR A 129 16.12 -0.77 20.80
CA THR A 129 15.34 -0.87 19.56
C THR A 129 14.09 0.01 19.63
N LEU A 130 13.38 0.02 20.75
CA LEU A 130 12.21 0.87 20.96
C LEU A 130 12.58 2.34 21.08
N ASP A 131 13.72 2.66 21.72
CA ASP A 131 14.21 4.03 21.81
C ASP A 131 14.49 4.65 20.44
N LYS A 132 15.08 3.87 19.51
CA LYS A 132 15.29 4.31 18.13
C LYS A 132 13.96 4.59 17.42
N LEU A 133 12.98 3.70 17.57
CA LEU A 133 11.64 3.88 16.99
C LEU A 133 10.92 5.10 17.57
N GLN A 134 10.98 5.25 18.88
CA GLN A 134 10.44 6.40 19.58
C GLN A 134 11.11 7.70 19.12
N ALA A 135 12.43 7.71 18.95
CA ALA A 135 13.16 8.87 18.46
C ALA A 135 12.71 9.27 17.04
N VAL A 136 12.48 8.30 16.14
CA VAL A 136 11.95 8.56 14.78
C VAL A 136 10.56 9.18 14.84
N LEU A 137 9.64 8.57 15.62
CA LEU A 137 8.26 9.06 15.76
C LEU A 137 8.19 10.47 16.40
N ASN A 138 9.16 10.80 17.25
CA ASN A 138 9.22 12.05 18.00
C ASN A 138 10.08 13.14 17.35
N ARG A 139 10.55 12.98 16.10
CA ARG A 139 11.33 14.02 15.39
C ARG A 139 10.54 15.32 15.10
N GLY A 140 9.23 15.30 15.28
CA GLY A 140 8.36 16.46 15.05
C GLY A 140 8.63 17.66 15.98
N THR A 141 8.15 18.82 15.55
CA THR A 141 8.28 20.10 16.27
C THR A 141 7.22 20.26 17.37
N LEU A 142 7.22 21.41 18.05
CA LEU A 142 6.23 21.72 19.09
C LEU A 142 4.79 21.58 18.53
N GLY A 143 3.91 20.92 19.27
CA GLY A 143 2.53 20.66 18.85
C GLY A 143 2.33 19.36 18.05
N THR A 144 3.41 18.69 17.61
CA THR A 144 3.29 17.34 17.03
C THR A 144 3.02 16.28 18.10
N ALA A 145 2.43 15.15 17.69
CA ALA A 145 2.17 14.03 18.57
C ALA A 145 3.47 13.48 19.18
N ARG A 146 3.39 13.05 20.44
CA ARG A 146 4.49 12.43 21.17
C ARG A 146 4.16 10.97 21.45
N TYR A 147 5.14 10.10 21.25
CA TYR A 147 5.03 8.67 21.41
C TYR A 147 5.91 8.20 22.56
N GLN A 148 5.36 7.29 23.36
CA GLN A 148 6.10 6.49 24.33
C GLN A 148 5.87 5.02 24.00
N LEU A 149 6.96 4.26 23.91
CA LEU A 149 6.91 2.84 23.54
C LEU A 149 7.42 1.98 24.68
N ARG A 150 6.79 0.83 24.88
CA ARG A 150 7.19 -0.17 25.86
C ARG A 150 6.94 -1.57 25.31
N PHE A 151 7.77 -2.51 25.71
CA PHE A 151 7.55 -3.93 25.47
C PHE A 151 7.08 -4.60 26.75
N ASP A 152 6.05 -5.42 26.62
CA ASP A 152 5.52 -6.24 27.70
C ASP A 152 5.84 -7.69 27.33
N PRO A 153 6.71 -8.37 28.09
CA PRO A 153 7.04 -9.76 27.80
C PRO A 153 5.83 -10.67 27.97
N ALA A 154 5.86 -11.81 27.29
CA ALA A 154 4.84 -12.84 27.48
C ALA A 154 4.81 -13.31 28.94
N THR A 155 3.61 -13.58 29.45
CA THR A 155 3.38 -14.24 30.73
C THR A 155 2.65 -15.56 30.48
N ASP A 156 2.39 -16.35 31.53
CA ASP A 156 1.63 -17.59 31.42
C ASP A 156 0.20 -17.39 30.85
N SER A 157 -0.35 -16.17 30.93
CA SER A 157 -1.71 -15.85 30.51
C SER A 157 -1.81 -14.84 29.35
N THR A 158 -0.70 -14.19 28.98
CA THR A 158 -0.69 -13.15 27.94
C THR A 158 0.48 -13.31 26.98
N SER A 159 0.22 -13.14 25.68
CA SER A 159 1.30 -13.03 24.68
C SER A 159 2.11 -11.76 24.89
N ALA A 160 3.35 -11.74 24.42
CA ALA A 160 4.16 -10.52 24.40
C ALA A 160 3.48 -9.42 23.58
N THR A 161 3.58 -8.17 24.01
CA THR A 161 2.95 -7.02 23.33
C THR A 161 3.89 -5.83 23.21
N LEU A 162 3.81 -5.11 22.10
CA LEU A 162 4.27 -3.73 22.00
C LEU A 162 3.15 -2.80 22.46
N VAL A 163 3.45 -1.91 23.41
CA VAL A 163 2.53 -0.87 23.87
C VAL A 163 3.01 0.47 23.37
N ALA A 164 2.13 1.20 22.69
CA ALA A 164 2.40 2.54 22.18
C ALA A 164 1.40 3.53 22.77
N VAL A 165 1.92 4.52 23.50
CA VAL A 165 1.13 5.62 24.06
C VAL A 165 1.39 6.87 23.22
N ARG A 166 0.37 7.35 22.53
CA ARG A 166 0.40 8.59 21.75
C ARG A 166 -0.27 9.71 22.53
N LYS A 167 0.44 10.83 22.71
CA LYS A 167 -0.08 12.06 23.33
C LYS A 167 -0.12 13.17 22.30
N HIS A 168 -1.30 13.77 22.10
CA HIS A 168 -1.47 14.87 21.16
C HIS A 168 -2.60 15.80 21.62
N MET A 169 -2.33 17.10 21.70
CA MET A 169 -3.31 18.13 22.10
C MET A 169 -4.04 17.83 23.43
N GLY A 170 -3.33 17.26 24.40
CA GLY A 170 -3.88 16.91 25.72
C GLY A 170 -4.64 15.58 25.77
N GLU A 171 -4.86 14.93 24.63
CA GLU A 171 -5.41 13.58 24.56
C GLU A 171 -4.30 12.53 24.59
N GLU A 172 -4.58 11.41 25.27
CA GLU A 172 -3.71 10.25 25.34
C GLU A 172 -4.43 9.03 24.76
N PHE A 173 -3.78 8.36 23.82
CA PHE A 173 -4.28 7.15 23.17
C PHE A 173 -3.28 6.03 23.37
N THR A 174 -3.72 4.93 23.98
CA THR A 174 -2.89 3.74 24.21
C THR A 174 -3.27 2.64 23.24
N GLN A 175 -2.30 2.15 22.47
CA GLN A 175 -2.42 0.99 21.59
C GLN A 175 -1.62 -0.16 22.16
N VAL A 176 -2.25 -1.33 22.22
CA VAL A 176 -1.61 -2.59 22.59
C VAL A 176 -1.58 -3.48 21.35
N LEU A 177 -0.37 -3.77 20.87
CA LEU A 177 -0.12 -4.56 19.67
C LEU A 177 0.48 -5.91 20.09
N PRO A 178 -0.28 -7.01 20.03
CA PRO A 178 0.26 -8.34 20.25
C PRO A 178 1.38 -8.63 19.26
N MET A 179 2.51 -9.14 19.74
CA MET A 179 3.65 -9.45 18.87
C MET A 179 3.30 -10.49 17.80
N GLY A 180 2.37 -11.40 18.09
CA GLY A 180 1.83 -12.36 17.11
C GLY A 180 1.14 -11.72 15.90
N ALA A 181 0.66 -10.48 16.01
CA ALA A 181 0.08 -9.75 14.89
C ALA A 181 1.10 -9.48 13.78
N PHE A 182 2.40 -9.37 14.13
CA PHE A 182 3.51 -9.18 13.19
C PHE A 182 4.09 -10.49 12.64
N GLU A 183 3.90 -11.61 13.35
CA GLU A 183 4.45 -12.90 12.92
C GLU A 183 3.49 -13.64 11.99
N SER A 184 2.22 -13.72 12.36
CA SER A 184 1.19 -14.49 11.63
C SER A 184 -0.11 -13.72 11.39
N GLY A 185 -0.27 -12.53 11.98
CA GLY A 185 -1.48 -11.74 11.88
C GLY A 185 -1.50 -10.69 10.77
N GLU A 186 -2.38 -9.72 10.95
CA GLU A 186 -2.70 -8.66 9.99
C GLU A 186 -1.54 -7.68 9.73
N LEU A 187 -0.56 -7.64 10.62
CA LEU A 187 0.65 -6.80 10.52
C LEU A 187 1.87 -7.56 10.00
N ARG A 188 1.74 -8.85 9.66
CA ARG A 188 2.81 -9.65 9.02
C ARG A 188 3.47 -8.93 7.83
N PRO A 189 2.72 -8.28 6.91
CA PRO A 189 3.34 -7.57 5.78
C PRO A 189 4.34 -6.48 6.20
N LEU A 190 4.14 -5.82 7.35
CA LEU A 190 5.06 -4.80 7.87
C LEU A 190 6.38 -5.44 8.30
N ARG A 191 6.32 -6.60 8.97
CA ARG A 191 7.52 -7.33 9.39
C ARG A 191 8.29 -7.88 8.18
N GLU A 192 7.60 -8.40 7.18
CA GLU A 192 8.22 -8.93 5.97
C GLU A 192 8.96 -7.87 5.17
N VAL A 193 8.35 -6.69 5.00
CA VAL A 193 9.04 -5.58 4.34
C VAL A 193 10.19 -5.04 5.19
N ALA A 194 10.01 -4.91 6.51
CA ALA A 194 11.09 -4.46 7.40
C ALA A 194 12.30 -5.41 7.33
N LEU A 195 12.08 -6.73 7.34
CA LEU A 195 13.14 -7.73 7.14
C LEU A 195 13.85 -7.58 5.79
N ALA A 196 13.12 -7.31 4.72
CA ALA A 196 13.68 -7.19 3.38
C ALA A 196 14.44 -5.86 3.17
N LEU A 197 14.07 -4.82 3.91
CA LEU A 197 14.66 -3.48 3.81
C LEU A 197 15.70 -3.19 4.88
N ASP A 198 15.79 -3.98 5.95
CA ASP A 198 16.72 -3.74 7.05
C ASP A 198 18.16 -3.66 6.55
N GLY A 199 18.78 -2.54 6.84
CA GLY A 199 20.12 -2.20 6.35
C GLY A 199 20.24 -2.01 4.85
N LEU A 200 19.20 -2.20 4.02
CA LEU A 200 19.31 -2.17 2.56
C LEU A 200 19.70 -0.79 2.04
N VAL A 201 18.98 0.25 2.44
CA VAL A 201 19.23 1.63 1.99
C VAL A 201 20.26 2.27 2.92
N ARG A 202 21.45 2.54 2.38
CA ARG A 202 22.60 3.11 3.12
C ARG A 202 23.07 4.43 2.51
N GLU A 203 24.15 4.99 3.05
CA GLU A 203 24.76 6.20 2.52
C GLU A 203 25.16 6.00 1.04
N GLY A 204 24.77 6.97 0.20
CA GLY A 204 24.99 6.90 -1.24
C GLY A 204 23.96 6.09 -2.02
N ALA A 205 22.89 5.60 -1.37
CA ALA A 205 21.81 4.88 -2.05
C ALA A 205 21.13 5.73 -3.14
N GLN A 206 20.81 5.09 -4.26
CA GLN A 206 20.20 5.73 -5.42
C GLN A 206 19.17 4.82 -6.06
N ILE A 207 18.13 5.42 -6.65
CA ILE A 207 17.24 4.73 -7.58
C ILE A 207 17.47 5.27 -8.98
N VAL A 208 17.59 4.36 -9.94
CA VAL A 208 17.84 4.66 -11.35
C VAL A 208 16.66 4.13 -12.15
N ARG A 209 16.26 4.88 -13.18
CA ARG A 209 15.34 4.38 -14.20
C ARG A 209 15.68 4.96 -15.57
N GLY A 210 16.07 4.09 -16.50
CA GLY A 210 16.63 4.51 -17.79
C GLY A 210 17.84 5.42 -17.57
N ASN A 211 17.75 6.66 -18.05
CA ASN A 211 18.85 7.64 -17.95
C ASN A 211 18.74 8.60 -16.75
N LYS A 212 17.75 8.39 -15.87
CA LYS A 212 17.53 9.25 -14.71
C LYS A 212 17.96 8.55 -13.44
N THR A 213 18.60 9.30 -12.56
CA THR A 213 19.06 8.85 -11.25
C THR A 213 18.53 9.80 -10.17
N HIS A 214 18.12 9.24 -9.04
CA HIS A 214 17.63 9.99 -7.90
C HIS A 214 18.25 9.46 -6.61
N PRO A 215 18.99 10.28 -5.83
CA PRO A 215 19.47 9.90 -4.50
C PRO A 215 18.30 9.64 -3.55
N ILE A 216 18.42 8.63 -2.71
CA ILE A 216 17.36 8.26 -1.76
C ILE A 216 17.94 8.09 -0.37
N THR A 217 17.13 8.38 0.65
CA THR A 217 17.46 8.09 2.04
C THR A 217 16.55 7.03 2.67
N SER A 218 15.52 6.61 1.94
CA SER A 218 14.64 5.51 2.33
C SER A 218 14.04 4.81 1.11
N PHE A 219 13.61 3.56 1.29
CA PHE A 219 12.94 2.82 0.22
C PHE A 219 11.59 3.46 -0.16
N ALA A 220 10.92 4.11 0.80
CA ALA A 220 9.69 4.86 0.54
C ALA A 220 9.89 5.96 -0.53
N GLN A 221 11.03 6.66 -0.50
CA GLN A 221 11.38 7.64 -1.52
C GLN A 221 11.62 6.98 -2.89
N ALA A 222 12.31 5.84 -2.91
CA ALA A 222 12.53 5.08 -4.14
C ALA A 222 11.21 4.64 -4.78
N HIS A 223 10.32 4.05 -3.99
CA HIS A 223 8.99 3.63 -4.42
C HIS A 223 8.16 4.81 -4.95
N ALA A 224 8.10 5.92 -4.21
CA ALA A 224 7.36 7.12 -4.63
C ALA A 224 7.91 7.69 -5.95
N TRP A 225 9.24 7.81 -6.06
CA TRP A 225 9.89 8.32 -7.26
C TRP A 225 9.65 7.42 -8.47
N LEU A 226 9.77 6.10 -8.33
CA LEU A 226 9.52 5.15 -9.41
C LEU A 226 8.06 5.19 -9.90
N LEU A 227 7.10 5.30 -8.99
CA LEU A 227 5.69 5.44 -9.34
C LEU A 227 5.42 6.75 -10.08
N GLU A 228 6.02 7.86 -9.65
CA GLU A 228 5.88 9.13 -10.35
C GLU A 228 6.53 9.10 -11.74
N GLU A 229 7.74 8.54 -11.87
CA GLU A 229 8.34 8.32 -13.19
C GLU A 229 7.52 7.34 -14.05
N ALA A 230 6.82 6.37 -13.46
CA ALA A 230 5.92 5.48 -14.19
C ALA A 230 4.67 6.21 -14.68
N LYS A 231 4.22 7.27 -14.00
CA LYS A 231 3.11 8.09 -14.48
C LYS A 231 3.56 9.08 -15.56
N LYS A 232 4.82 9.54 -15.54
CA LYS A 232 5.34 10.50 -16.52
C LYS A 232 5.28 9.95 -17.95
N GLY A 233 4.83 10.79 -18.88
CA GLY A 233 4.62 10.40 -20.29
C GLY A 233 3.34 9.61 -20.54
N ARG A 234 2.51 9.38 -19.52
CA ARG A 234 1.20 8.73 -19.64
C ARG A 234 0.10 9.69 -19.26
N GLN A 235 -0.91 9.81 -20.11
CA GLN A 235 -2.13 10.52 -19.76
C GLN A 235 -3.09 9.53 -19.12
N VAL A 236 -3.39 9.73 -17.83
CA VAL A 236 -4.38 8.94 -17.10
C VAL A 236 -5.69 9.72 -17.08
N GLN A 237 -6.71 9.19 -17.72
CA GLN A 237 -8.08 9.69 -17.67
C GLN A 237 -8.92 8.77 -16.79
N ARG A 238 -9.64 9.34 -15.83
CA ARG A 238 -10.61 8.61 -15.01
C ARG A 238 -12.02 8.88 -15.54
N PHE A 239 -12.76 7.83 -15.85
CA PHE A 239 -14.16 7.96 -16.24
C PHE A 239 -15.03 8.13 -15.00
N LYS A 240 -15.88 9.15 -14.99
CA LYS A 240 -16.89 9.37 -13.93
C LYS A 240 -18.29 8.94 -14.35
N GLY A 241 -18.51 8.72 -15.63
CA GLY A 241 -19.76 8.22 -16.19
C GLY A 241 -19.61 7.75 -17.62
N LEU A 242 -20.56 6.92 -18.09
CA LEU A 242 -20.54 6.35 -19.43
C LEU A 242 -20.58 7.40 -20.55
N GLY A 243 -21.19 8.57 -20.30
CA GLY A 243 -21.26 9.67 -21.27
C GLY A 243 -19.92 10.37 -21.54
N GLU A 244 -18.87 10.06 -20.78
CA GLU A 244 -17.51 10.55 -21.04
C GLU A 244 -16.79 9.71 -22.11
N MET A 245 -17.39 8.58 -22.53
CA MET A 245 -16.87 7.70 -23.58
C MET A 245 -17.55 8.01 -24.91
N ASN A 246 -16.80 7.93 -26.01
CA ASN A 246 -17.42 7.94 -27.33
C ASN A 246 -18.07 6.57 -27.63
N ALA A 247 -18.87 6.49 -28.70
CA ALA A 247 -19.63 5.28 -29.04
C ALA A 247 -18.73 4.06 -29.28
N GLU A 248 -17.59 4.24 -29.96
CA GLU A 248 -16.62 3.18 -30.23
C GLU A 248 -15.97 2.67 -28.95
N GLN A 249 -15.54 3.56 -28.06
CA GLN A 249 -14.98 3.20 -26.76
C GLN A 249 -15.99 2.43 -25.91
N LEU A 250 -17.23 2.90 -25.84
CA LEU A 250 -18.27 2.22 -25.07
C LEU A 250 -18.51 0.79 -25.61
N TRP A 251 -18.55 0.65 -26.94
CA TRP A 251 -18.68 -0.64 -27.59
C TRP A 251 -17.50 -1.56 -27.24
N GLU A 252 -16.28 -1.11 -27.51
CA GLU A 252 -15.05 -1.89 -27.31
C GLU A 252 -14.82 -2.31 -25.86
N THR A 253 -15.18 -1.48 -24.88
CA THR A 253 -14.85 -1.76 -23.48
C THR A 253 -15.99 -2.38 -22.69
N THR A 254 -17.24 -2.19 -23.09
CA THR A 254 -18.40 -2.47 -22.23
C THR A 254 -19.44 -3.38 -22.88
N VAL A 255 -19.59 -3.34 -24.21
CA VAL A 255 -20.71 -4.01 -24.90
C VAL A 255 -20.26 -5.20 -25.75
N ASN A 256 -19.08 -5.10 -26.38
CA ASN A 256 -18.55 -6.11 -27.28
C ASN A 256 -18.42 -7.47 -26.56
N PRO A 257 -19.09 -8.54 -27.05
CA PRO A 257 -19.07 -9.87 -26.44
C PRO A 257 -17.67 -10.46 -26.20
N ASP A 258 -16.70 -10.10 -27.04
CA ASP A 258 -15.35 -10.66 -27.00
C ASP A 258 -14.45 -9.99 -25.95
N THR A 259 -14.79 -8.75 -25.53
CA THR A 259 -13.94 -7.92 -24.65
C THR A 259 -14.62 -7.47 -23.37
N ARG A 260 -15.96 -7.52 -23.32
CA ARG A 260 -16.74 -7.18 -22.11
C ARG A 260 -16.42 -8.15 -20.97
N ARG A 261 -16.52 -7.65 -19.74
CA ARG A 261 -16.26 -8.40 -18.50
C ARG A 261 -17.54 -8.55 -17.69
#